data_AF-B6CSV7-F1
#
_entry.id   AF-B6CSV7-F1
#
_cell.length_a   1.000
_cell.length_b   1.000
_cell.length_c   1.000
_cell.angle_alpha   90.00
_cell.angle_beta   90.00
_cell.angle_gamma   90.00
#
_symmetry.space_group_name_H-M   'P 1'
#
loop_
_entity.id
_entity.type
_entity.pdbx_description
1 polymer ?
#
loop_
_entity_poly.entity_id
_entity_poly.type
_entity_poly.pdbx_seq_one_letter_code
_entity_poly.pdbx_strand_id
1 'polypeptide(L)' 'FLGEVQQIAKEKGEKCPTKVTNEVFRHAKLTGAGYINKP' A
#
# COMPACT_ATOMS: atom_id res chain seq x y z
N PHE A 1 -1.78 -1.71 5.87
CA PHE A 1 -1.14 -1.47 4.56
C PHE A 1 -2.11 -1.35 3.38
N LEU A 2 -2.79 -2.39 2.88
CA LEU A 2 -3.69 -2.20 1.71
C LEU A 2 -4.78 -1.15 1.98
N GLY A 3 -5.44 -1.21 3.15
CA GLY A 3 -6.45 -0.22 3.54
C GLY A 3 -5.91 1.22 3.60
N GLU A 4 -4.69 1.42 4.10
CA GLU A 4 -4.03 2.73 4.13
C GLU A 4 -3.76 3.25 2.71
N VAL A 5 -3.22 2.40 1.83
CA VAL A 5 -2.98 2.77 0.43
C VAL A 5 -4.31 3.09 -0.27
N GLN A 6 -5.37 2.34 0.02
CA GLN A 6 -6.72 2.64 -0.50
C GLN A 6 -7.25 3.98 0.02
N GLN A 7 -7.04 4.31 1.29
CA GLN A 7 -7.45 5.59 1.87
C GLN A 7 -6.68 6.76 1.22
N ILE A 8 -5.35 6.65 1.11
CA ILE A 8 -4.49 7.65 0.47
C ILE A 8 -4.92 7.86 -1.00
N ALA A 9 -5.18 6.77 -1.74
CA ALA A 9 -5.63 6.87 -3.13
C ALA A 9 -6.98 7.60 -3.24
N LYS A 10 -7.92 7.34 -2.32
CA LYS A 10 -9.21 8.06 -2.29
C LYS A 10 -9.03 9.54 -1.98
N GLU A 11 -8.19 9.89 -0.99
CA GLU A 11 -7.92 11.27 -0.61
C GLU A 11 -7.25 12.06 -1.75
N LYS A 12 -6.41 11.42 -2.56
CA LYS A 12 -5.74 12.02 -3.72
C LYS A 12 -6.56 12.01 -5.01
N GLY A 13 -7.70 11.29 -5.05
CA GLY A 13 -8.45 11.05 -6.28
C GLY A 13 -7.72 10.13 -7.29
N GLU A 14 -6.78 9.32 -6.81
CA GLU A 14 -6.04 8.34 -7.60
C GLU A 14 -6.82 7.01 -7.71
N LYS A 15 -6.42 6.15 -8.67
CA LYS A 15 -7.03 4.83 -8.83
C LYS A 15 -6.78 3.98 -7.58
N CYS A 16 -7.86 3.73 -6.83
CA CYS A 16 -7.83 2.90 -5.63
C CYS A 16 -7.50 1.43 -5.96
N PRO A 17 -6.46 0.83 -5.34
CA PRO A 17 -6.13 -0.58 -5.57
C PRO A 17 -7.16 -1.51 -4.91
N THR A 18 -7.57 -2.57 -5.60
CA THR A 18 -8.54 -3.56 -5.08
C THR A 18 -7.88 -4.86 -4.60
N LYS A 19 -6.58 -5.02 -4.85
CA LYS A 19 -5.77 -6.18 -4.43
C LYS A 19 -4.45 -5.68 -3.87
N VAL A 20 -3.72 -6.54 -3.18
CA VAL A 20 -2.34 -6.25 -2.74
C VAL A 20 -1.46 -6.09 -3.98
N THR A 21 -0.88 -4.90 -4.17
CA THR A 21 0.03 -4.55 -5.25
C THR A 21 1.45 -4.30 -4.72
N ASN A 22 2.43 -4.11 -5.61
CA ASN A 22 3.80 -3.73 -5.22
C ASN A 22 3.85 -2.43 -4.39
N GLU A 23 2.90 -1.52 -4.61
CA GLU A 23 2.78 -0.30 -3.82
C GLU A 23 2.48 -0.58 -2.36
N VAL A 24 1.66 -1.59 -2.06
CA VAL A 24 1.35 -1.99 -0.69
C VAL A 24 2.59 -2.51 0.02
N PHE A 25 3.43 -3.30 -0.66
CA PHE A 25 4.71 -3.77 -0.10
C PHE A 25 5.69 -2.62 0.12
N ARG A 26 5.76 -1.67 -0.82
CA ARG A 26 6.60 -0.47 -0.68
C ARG A 26 6.15 0.39 0.50
N HIS A 27 4.85 0.61 0.65
CA HIS A 27 4.26 1.35 1.77
C HIS A 27 4.55 0.65 3.10
N ALA A 28 4.41 -0.68 3.17
CA ALA A 28 4.77 -1.47 4.35
C ALA A 28 6.24 -1.31 4.75
N LYS A 29 7.17 -1.32 3.78
CA LYS A 29 8.60 -1.09 4.07
C LYS A 29 8.87 0.32 4.61
N LEU A 30 8.25 1.34 4.03
CA LEU A 30 8.44 2.74 4.43
C LEU A 30 7.86 3.06 5.82
N THR A 31 6.82 2.32 6.23
CA THR A 31 6.16 2.45 7.54
C THR A 31 6.81 1.60 8.63
N GLY A 32 7.97 0.98 8.35
CA GLY A 32 8.74 0.20 9.31
C GLY A 32 8.41 -1.30 9.35
N ALA A 33 7.45 -1.78 8.57
CA ALA A 33 7.13 -3.20 8.45
C ALA A 33 7.99 -3.90 7.39
N GLY A 34 9.31 -3.79 7.51
CA GLY A 34 10.28 -4.34 6.56
C GLY A 34 10.27 -5.87 6.42
N TYR A 35 9.70 -6.58 7.41
CA TYR A 35 9.52 -8.03 7.37
C TYR A 35 8.43 -8.48 6.37
N ILE A 36 7.57 -7.57 5.89
CA ILE A 36 6.57 -7.86 4.87
C ILE A 36 7.23 -7.70 3.50
N ASN A 37 7.39 -8.80 2.77
CA ASN A 37 7.95 -8.80 1.43
C ASN A 37 7.07 -9.59 0.45
N LYS A 38 7.28 -9.29 -0.82
CA LYS A 38 6.87 -10.16 -1.92
C LYS A 38 8.08 -11.04 -2.24
N PRO A 39 7.93 -12.37 -2.32
CA PRO A 39 9.02 -13.24 -2.73
C PRO A 39 9.48 -12.92 -4.16
#